data_AF-M5TT58-F1
#
_entry.id   AF-M5TT58-F1
#
_cell.length_a   1.000
_cell.length_b   1.000
_cell.length_c   1.000
_cell.angle_alpha   90.00
_cell.angle_beta   90.00
_cell.angle_gamma   90.00
#
_symmetry.space_group_name_H-M   'P 1'
#
loop_
_entity.id
_entity.type
_entity.pdbx_description
1 polymer ?
#
loop_
_entity_poly.entity_id
_entity_poly.type
_entity_poly.pdbx_seq_one_letter_code
_entity_poly.pdbx_strand_id
1 'polypeptide(L)'
;MNRLQLTVLALLLFVSSPLKGDDVQIPVIKDGEAQVIKELEDSDYWIRHDLWVETEFDLDGDGKMDRMHVSVTRPTQTETQSLKLPVIYNSSPYFAGTTGGDDSYFWDARQELGEEPPERSSAPKIEREGTR
;
A
#
# COMPACT_ATOMS: atom_id res chain seq x y z
N MET A 1 35.03 -71.18 4.09
CA MET A 1 34.38 -70.05 4.80
C MET A 1 34.76 -68.78 4.06
N ASN A 2 33.81 -68.09 3.42
CA ASN A 2 33.85 -66.65 3.13
C ASN A 2 32.49 -66.27 2.52
N ARG A 3 31.63 -65.66 3.35
CA ARG A 3 30.37 -65.03 2.94
C ARG A 3 30.67 -63.56 2.70
N LEU A 4 30.65 -63.13 1.44
CA LEU A 4 30.72 -61.71 1.09
C LEU A 4 29.28 -61.17 1.10
N GLN A 5 28.94 -60.36 2.09
CA GLN A 5 27.63 -59.70 2.16
C GLN A 5 27.64 -58.44 1.29
N LEU A 6 26.74 -58.37 0.32
CA LEU A 6 26.43 -57.13 -0.41
C LEU A 6 25.53 -56.26 0.46
N THR A 7 26.04 -55.12 0.92
CA THR A 7 25.23 -54.07 1.56
C THR A 7 24.66 -53.18 0.46
N VAL A 8 23.35 -53.26 0.21
CA VAL A 8 22.64 -52.35 -0.70
C VAL A 8 22.32 -51.06 0.07
N LEU A 9 22.95 -49.96 -0.31
CA LEU A 9 22.66 -48.63 0.21
C LEU A 9 21.53 -48.01 -0.61
N ALA A 10 20.33 -47.92 -0.05
CA ALA A 10 19.19 -47.26 -0.70
C ALA A 10 19.29 -45.74 -0.53
N LEU A 11 19.54 -45.03 -1.63
CA LEU A 11 19.56 -43.57 -1.68
C LEU A 11 18.11 -43.06 -1.83
N LEU A 12 17.54 -42.52 -0.76
CA LEU A 12 16.24 -41.84 -0.78
C LEU A 12 16.39 -40.46 -1.44
N LEU A 13 16.08 -40.37 -2.73
CA LEU A 13 15.90 -39.10 -3.44
C LEU A 13 14.54 -38.50 -3.05
N PHE A 14 14.54 -37.50 -2.17
CA PHE A 14 13.38 -36.62 -1.98
C PHE A 14 13.25 -35.72 -3.21
N VAL A 15 12.36 -36.09 -4.13
CA VAL A 15 11.92 -35.21 -5.20
C VAL A 15 10.93 -34.22 -4.58
N SER A 16 11.42 -33.05 -4.16
CA SER A 16 10.55 -31.93 -3.81
C SER A 16 9.95 -31.38 -5.10
N SER A 17 8.74 -31.81 -5.46
CA SER A 17 7.97 -31.13 -6.50
C SER A 17 7.65 -29.71 -6.01
N PRO A 18 7.89 -28.66 -6.81
CA PRO A 18 7.34 -27.35 -6.46
C PRO A 18 5.83 -27.50 -6.43
N LEU A 19 5.21 -27.14 -5.29
CA LEU A 19 3.77 -26.90 -5.22
C LEU A 19 3.47 -25.77 -6.21
N LYS A 20 3.08 -26.12 -7.44
CA LYS A 20 2.35 -25.21 -8.30
C LYS A 20 0.98 -25.04 -7.65
N GLY A 21 0.77 -23.92 -6.98
CA GLY A 21 -0.59 -23.51 -6.62
C GLY A 21 -1.40 -23.35 -7.90
N ASP A 22 -2.68 -23.73 -7.85
CA ASP A 22 -3.58 -23.53 -8.98
C ASP A 22 -3.65 -22.03 -9.31
N ASP A 23 -3.56 -21.70 -10.61
CA ASP A 23 -3.68 -20.31 -11.07
C ASP A 23 -5.07 -19.76 -10.70
N VAL A 24 -5.09 -18.62 -10.00
CA VAL A 24 -6.33 -17.94 -9.62
C VAL A 24 -7.15 -17.59 -10.87
N GLN A 25 -8.35 -18.16 -10.96
CA GLN A 25 -9.26 -17.94 -12.10
C GLN A 25 -10.04 -16.62 -11.91
N ILE A 26 -9.55 -15.53 -12.51
CA ILE A 26 -10.20 -14.20 -12.45
C ILE A 26 -10.23 -13.47 -13.81
N PRO A 27 -11.17 -12.52 -14.01
CA PRO A 27 -12.26 -12.18 -13.10
C PRO A 27 -13.43 -13.17 -13.19
N VAL A 28 -14.10 -13.41 -12.06
CA VAL A 28 -15.40 -14.08 -12.04
C VAL A 28 -16.48 -13.00 -12.15
N ILE A 29 -17.24 -13.01 -13.24
CA ILE A 29 -18.30 -12.03 -13.51
C ILE A 29 -19.67 -12.72 -13.46
N LYS A 30 -20.62 -12.14 -12.72
CA LYS A 30 -22.03 -12.55 -12.71
C LYS A 30 -22.91 -11.33 -12.80
N ASP A 31 -23.92 -11.37 -13.68
CA ASP A 31 -24.89 -10.29 -13.89
C ASP A 31 -24.24 -8.91 -14.17
N GLY A 32 -23.03 -8.91 -14.73
CA GLY A 32 -22.26 -7.69 -15.04
C GLY A 32 -21.31 -7.20 -13.94
N GLU A 33 -21.20 -7.91 -12.81
CA GLU A 33 -20.40 -7.49 -11.66
C GLU A 33 -19.25 -8.45 -11.36
N ALA A 34 -18.12 -7.91 -10.90
CA ALA A 34 -17.02 -8.70 -10.37
C ALA A 34 -17.41 -9.31 -9.02
N GLN A 35 -17.22 -10.62 -8.90
CA GLN A 35 -17.60 -11.37 -7.71
C GLN A 35 -16.41 -11.47 -6.75
N VAL A 36 -16.72 -11.50 -5.45
CA VAL A 36 -15.74 -11.89 -4.42
C VAL A 36 -15.41 -13.37 -4.61
N ILE A 37 -14.11 -13.68 -4.64
CA ILE A 37 -13.62 -15.05 -4.73
C ILE A 37 -12.81 -15.39 -3.48
N LYS A 38 -12.87 -16.66 -3.07
CA LYS A 38 -12.24 -17.15 -1.83
C LYS A 38 -10.75 -16.84 -1.77
N GLU A 39 -10.08 -16.86 -2.90
CA GLU A 39 -8.65 -16.66 -3.01
C GLU A 39 -8.25 -15.22 -2.66
N LEU A 40 -9.10 -14.22 -2.91
CA LEU A 40 -8.80 -12.80 -2.68
C LEU A 40 -9.56 -12.19 -1.49
N GLU A 41 -10.50 -12.94 -0.89
CA GLU A 41 -11.41 -12.45 0.15
C GLU A 41 -10.71 -12.13 1.48
N ASP A 42 -9.65 -12.88 1.84
CA ASP A 42 -9.00 -12.73 3.13
C ASP A 42 -7.97 -11.58 3.15
N SER A 43 -8.37 -10.47 3.78
CA SER A 43 -7.57 -9.24 3.86
C SER A 43 -6.38 -9.31 4.83
N ASP A 44 -6.32 -10.33 5.69
CA ASP A 44 -5.17 -10.55 6.59
C ASP A 44 -3.94 -10.99 5.80
N TYR A 45 -4.15 -11.62 4.63
CA TYR A 45 -3.11 -11.98 3.67
C TYR A 45 -2.86 -10.92 2.61
N TRP A 46 -3.40 -9.70 2.75
CA TRP A 46 -3.10 -8.62 1.82
C TRP A 46 -1.79 -7.92 2.17
N ILE A 47 -1.01 -7.65 1.15
CA ILE A 47 0.23 -6.87 1.24
C ILE A 47 -0.12 -5.40 1.35
N ARG A 48 0.48 -4.72 2.33
CA ARG A 48 0.36 -3.29 2.57
C ARG A 48 1.74 -2.64 2.45
N HIS A 49 1.82 -1.56 1.68
CA HIS A 49 3.04 -0.82 1.45
C HIS A 49 2.84 0.67 1.74
N ASP A 50 3.85 1.27 2.35
CA ASP A 50 4.07 2.71 2.41
C ASP A 50 5.20 3.06 1.44
N LEU A 51 4.89 3.87 0.42
CA LEU A 51 5.80 4.25 -0.66
C LEU A 51 5.98 5.77 -0.71
N TRP A 52 7.04 6.21 -1.37
CA TRP A 52 7.28 7.61 -1.75
C TRP A 52 7.46 7.67 -3.27
N VAL A 53 6.50 8.29 -3.95
CA VAL A 53 6.51 8.45 -5.41
C VAL A 53 7.03 9.84 -5.72
N GLU A 54 8.05 9.91 -6.57
CA GLU A 54 8.61 11.17 -7.07
C GLU A 54 7.64 11.84 -8.05
N THR A 55 7.50 13.15 -7.92
CA THR A 55 6.66 13.98 -8.79
C THR A 55 7.49 14.61 -9.91
N GLU A 56 6.83 15.39 -10.77
CA GLU A 56 7.49 16.12 -11.87
C GLU A 56 7.72 17.61 -11.52
N PHE A 57 7.59 17.99 -10.25
CA PHE A 57 7.69 19.37 -9.79
C PHE A 57 8.44 19.50 -8.45
N ASP A 58 8.90 20.72 -8.16
CA ASP A 58 9.63 21.13 -6.95
C ASP A 58 8.92 22.37 -6.39
N LEU A 59 8.02 22.18 -5.41
CA LEU A 59 7.20 23.25 -4.85
C LEU A 59 7.92 24.03 -3.74
N ASP A 60 8.89 23.43 -3.05
CA ASP A 60 9.65 24.08 -1.98
C ASP A 60 10.96 24.73 -2.46
N GLY A 61 11.37 24.46 -3.70
CA GLY A 61 12.48 25.10 -4.39
C GLY A 61 13.84 24.59 -3.94
N ASP A 62 13.92 23.38 -3.35
CA ASP A 62 15.16 22.81 -2.84
C ASP A 62 16.06 22.18 -3.93
N GLY A 63 15.59 22.16 -5.18
CA GLY A 63 16.28 21.63 -6.35
C GLY A 63 16.10 20.12 -6.54
N LYS A 64 15.25 19.46 -5.74
CA LYS A 64 14.84 18.06 -5.90
C LYS A 64 13.35 18.01 -6.21
N MET A 65 12.93 17.01 -6.99
CA MET A 65 11.51 16.79 -7.22
C MET A 65 10.82 16.37 -5.91
N ASP A 66 9.62 16.90 -5.68
CA ASP A 66 8.81 16.56 -4.52
C ASP A 66 8.47 15.07 -4.53
N ARG A 67 8.33 14.49 -3.34
CA ARG A 67 7.88 13.11 -3.17
C ARG A 67 6.56 13.06 -2.41
N MET A 68 5.60 12.34 -2.96
CA MET A 68 4.31 12.11 -2.34
C MET A 68 4.24 10.74 -1.68
N HIS A 69 3.69 10.68 -0.48
CA HIS A 69 3.40 9.41 0.17
C HIS A 69 2.25 8.70 -0.55
N VAL A 70 2.42 7.40 -0.81
CA VAL A 70 1.41 6.54 -1.43
C VAL A 70 1.30 5.26 -0.62
N SER A 71 0.08 4.94 -0.19
CA SER A 71 -0.24 3.63 0.40
C SER A 71 -0.80 2.70 -0.68
N VAL A 72 -0.25 1.49 -0.77
CA VAL A 72 -0.74 0.45 -1.70
C VAL A 72 -1.16 -0.77 -0.90
N THR A 73 -2.39 -1.23 -1.13
CA THR A 73 -2.88 -2.49 -0.59
C THR A 73 -3.25 -3.42 -1.75
N ARG A 74 -2.73 -4.64 -1.73
CA ARG A 74 -2.94 -5.62 -2.81
C ARG A 74 -2.94 -7.06 -2.29
N PRO A 75 -3.69 -7.99 -2.91
CA PRO A 75 -3.63 -9.40 -2.56
C PRO A 75 -2.23 -10.01 -2.80
N THR A 76 -1.84 -10.98 -2.00
CA THR A 76 -0.52 -11.66 -2.08
C THR A 76 -0.27 -12.35 -3.42
N GLN A 77 -1.30 -12.75 -4.14
CA GLN A 77 -1.21 -13.39 -5.46
C GLN A 77 -0.61 -12.48 -6.53
N THR A 78 -0.67 -11.16 -6.34
CA THR A 78 0.03 -10.21 -7.21
C THR A 78 1.55 -10.35 -7.15
N GLU A 79 2.08 -10.97 -6.08
CA GLU A 79 3.50 -11.29 -5.91
C GLU A 79 3.80 -12.77 -6.19
N THR A 80 2.98 -13.68 -5.66
CA THR A 80 3.26 -15.13 -5.72
C THR A 80 2.84 -15.80 -7.02
N GLN A 81 1.89 -15.22 -7.75
CA GLN A 81 1.33 -15.80 -8.99
C GLN A 81 1.42 -14.85 -10.18
N SER A 82 2.18 -13.74 -10.04
CA SER A 82 2.28 -12.70 -11.08
C SER A 82 0.93 -12.11 -11.51
N LEU A 83 -0.09 -12.21 -10.65
CA LEU A 83 -1.44 -11.76 -10.94
C LEU A 83 -1.48 -10.24 -11.17
N LYS A 84 -2.10 -9.81 -12.26
CA LYS A 84 -2.32 -8.39 -12.56
C LYS A 84 -3.78 -8.03 -12.29
N LEU A 85 -3.98 -6.94 -11.56
CA LEU A 85 -5.30 -6.44 -11.18
C LEU A 85 -5.44 -4.97 -11.58
N PRO A 86 -6.66 -4.48 -11.86
CA PRO A 86 -6.91 -3.06 -11.99
C PRO A 86 -6.66 -2.34 -10.65
N VAL A 87 -6.33 -1.05 -10.71
CA VAL A 87 -6.08 -0.21 -9.54
C VAL A 87 -7.25 0.73 -9.32
N ILE A 88 -7.79 0.74 -8.10
CA ILE A 88 -8.68 1.80 -7.64
C ILE A 88 -7.80 2.86 -6.98
N TYR A 89 -7.63 3.99 -7.68
CA TYR A 89 -6.85 5.11 -7.18
C TYR A 89 -7.74 6.13 -6.49
N ASN A 90 -7.32 6.60 -5.32
CA ASN A 90 -7.94 7.70 -4.61
C ASN A 90 -6.84 8.65 -4.11
N SER A 91 -7.02 9.95 -4.37
CA SER A 91 -6.17 10.99 -3.82
C SER A 91 -6.94 11.79 -2.79
N SER A 92 -6.37 11.93 -1.61
CA SER A 92 -6.93 12.74 -0.53
C SER A 92 -5.82 13.47 0.20
N PRO A 93 -5.90 14.81 0.32
CA PRO A 93 -4.93 15.59 1.11
C PRO A 93 -5.02 15.28 2.61
N TYR A 94 -6.06 14.54 3.03
CA TYR A 94 -6.35 14.25 4.44
C TYR A 94 -5.84 12.89 4.90
N PHE A 95 -5.22 12.08 4.03
CA PHE A 95 -4.75 10.74 4.42
C PHE A 95 -3.59 10.75 5.43
N ALA A 96 -2.85 11.85 5.54
CA ALA A 96 -1.82 12.02 6.54
C ALA A 96 -2.33 12.64 7.86
N GLY A 97 -3.63 12.91 7.97
CA GLY A 97 -4.25 13.58 9.11
C GLY A 97 -4.75 15.00 8.77
N THR A 98 -5.29 15.68 9.77
CA THR A 98 -5.76 17.07 9.68
C THR A 98 -5.25 17.86 10.88
N THR A 99 -5.18 19.18 10.78
CA THR A 99 -4.74 20.08 11.88
C THR A 99 -5.77 20.24 13.01
N GLY A 100 -6.87 19.48 12.99
CA GLY A 100 -7.98 19.64 13.92
C GLY A 100 -8.84 20.88 13.64
N GLY A 101 -9.67 21.27 14.61
CA GLY A 101 -10.62 22.39 14.52
C GLY A 101 -10.37 23.49 15.55
N ASP A 102 -9.10 23.81 15.82
CA ASP A 102 -8.76 24.93 16.70
C ASP A 102 -8.94 26.25 15.94
N ASP A 103 -9.93 27.04 16.38
CA ASP A 103 -10.29 28.32 15.78
C ASP A 103 -9.17 29.37 15.88
N SER A 104 -8.15 29.15 16.73
CA SER A 104 -7.01 30.06 16.81
C SER A 104 -6.25 30.18 15.49
N TYR A 105 -6.31 29.18 14.61
CA TYR A 105 -5.71 29.19 13.26
C TYR A 105 -6.55 29.95 12.22
N PHE A 106 -7.77 30.37 12.56
CA PHE A 106 -8.65 31.08 11.63
C PHE A 106 -8.38 32.57 11.67
N TRP A 107 -8.80 33.27 10.62
CA TRP A 107 -8.78 34.73 10.63
C TRP A 107 -9.86 35.26 11.57
N ASP A 108 -9.56 36.31 12.33
CA ASP A 108 -10.61 37.07 13.01
C ASP A 108 -11.38 37.88 11.96
N ALA A 109 -12.67 37.59 11.81
CA ALA A 109 -13.52 38.29 10.86
C ALA A 109 -13.90 39.71 11.30
N ARG A 110 -13.56 40.12 12.53
CA ARG A 110 -13.81 41.48 13.06
C ARG A 110 -12.72 42.46 12.60
N GLN A 111 -12.79 42.83 11.33
CA GLN A 111 -11.83 43.76 10.72
C GLN A 111 -12.52 44.71 9.74
N GLU A 112 -12.03 45.95 9.65
CA GLU A 112 -12.51 46.95 8.70
C GLU A 112 -12.06 46.64 7.26
N LEU A 113 -12.89 47.00 6.30
CA LEU A 113 -12.62 46.72 4.89
C LEU A 113 -11.42 47.54 4.37
N GLY A 114 -10.40 46.84 3.88
CA GLY A 114 -9.22 47.45 3.27
C GLY A 114 -8.10 47.80 4.25
N GLU A 115 -8.30 47.56 5.55
CA GLU A 115 -7.20 47.60 6.53
C GLU A 115 -6.33 46.34 6.42
N GLU A 116 -5.05 46.46 6.75
CA GLU A 116 -4.14 45.31 6.82
C GLU A 116 -4.51 44.41 8.01
N PRO A 117 -4.71 43.09 7.80
CA PRO A 117 -5.07 42.19 8.88
C PRO A 117 -3.90 41.98 9.85
N PRO A 118 -4.19 41.68 11.14
CA PRO A 118 -3.16 41.17 12.03
C PRO A 118 -2.63 39.82 11.51
N GLU A 119 -1.38 39.50 11.84
CA GLU A 119 -0.76 38.25 11.41
C GLU A 119 -1.56 37.03 11.92
N ARG A 120 -1.92 36.12 11.00
CA ARG A 120 -2.65 34.90 11.35
C ARG A 120 -1.72 33.91 12.04
N SER A 121 -2.24 33.25 13.07
CA SER A 121 -1.51 32.14 13.68
C SER A 121 -1.37 30.95 12.70
N SER A 122 -0.28 30.20 12.85
CA SER A 122 0.00 29.03 12.01
C SER A 122 -0.51 27.76 12.66
N ALA A 123 -1.12 26.90 11.86
CA ALA A 123 -1.45 25.55 12.30
C ALA A 123 -0.16 24.73 12.55
N PRO A 124 -0.16 23.82 13.54
CA PRO A 124 0.99 22.97 13.80
C PRO A 124 1.25 22.03 12.61
N LYS A 125 2.50 21.59 12.48
CA LYS A 125 2.85 20.57 11.50
C LYS A 125 2.08 19.29 11.83
N ILE A 126 1.40 18.72 10.85
CA ILE A 126 0.74 17.43 11.00
C ILE A 126 1.82 16.36 11.09
N GLU A 127 1.84 15.64 12.21
CA GLU A 127 2.58 14.39 12.31
C GLU A 127 1.68 13.27 11.81
N ARG A 128 2.21 12.47 10.89
CA ARG A 128 1.47 11.33 10.36
C ARG A 128 1.29 10.30 11.47
N GLU A 129 0.05 10.04 11.84
CA GLU A 129 -0.29 8.97 12.77
C GLU A 129 -0.46 7.64 12.01
N GLY A 130 0.28 6.62 12.44
CA GLY A 130 0.14 5.25 11.95
C GLY A 130 1.13 4.83 10.85
N THR A 131 1.54 3.57 10.94
CA THR A 131 2.15 2.79 9.87
C THR A 131 1.05 1.96 9.22
N ARG A 132 0.97 1.89 7.89
CA ARG A 132 0.02 0.99 7.22
C ARG A 132 0.71 -0.21 6.61
#